data_AF-A0AAN8J1W2-F1
#
_entry.id   AF-A0AAN8J1W2-F1
#
_cell.length_a   1.000
_cell.length_b   1.000
_cell.length_c   1.000
_cell.angle_alpha   90.00
_cell.angle_beta   90.00
_cell.angle_gamma   90.00
#
_symmetry.space_group_name_H-M   'P 1'
#
loop_
_entity.id
_entity.type
_entity.pdbx_description
1 polymer ?
#
loop_
_entity_poly.entity_id
_entity_poly.type
_entity_poly.pdbx_seq_one_letter_code
_entity_poly.pdbx_strand_id
1 'polypeptide(L)'
;MTASVCFLSKYIGGQTDVIGGCVTTRTLDHWKRLKLQQLTTGSALSPFYAALLARGLKTLPLRVDKICTNADRIAQFLAKGVTEKSYHLEQFLTWMEF
;
A
#
# COMPACT_ATOMS: atom_id res chain seq x y z
N MET A 1 -16.96 7.22 -11.08
CA MET A 1 -15.54 7.55 -11.37
C MET A 1 -14.69 6.63 -10.51
N THR A 2 -14.13 5.53 -11.05
CA THR A 2 -13.38 4.56 -10.24
C THR A 2 -11.89 4.80 -10.43
N ALA A 3 -11.26 5.44 -9.44
CA ALA A 3 -9.82 5.62 -9.34
C ALA A 3 -9.36 5.06 -7.99
N SER A 4 -8.22 4.38 -7.97
CA SER A 4 -7.56 3.94 -6.75
C SER A 4 -6.26 4.72 -6.57
N VAL A 5 -6.07 5.28 -5.39
CA VAL A 5 -4.89 6.06 -5.03
C VAL A 5 -4.11 5.27 -3.99
N CYS A 6 -2.83 5.04 -4.23
CA CYS A 6 -1.99 4.23 -3.35
C CYS A 6 -0.66 4.94 -3.04
N PHE A 7 -0.23 4.84 -1.78
CA PHE A 7 1.10 5.26 -1.34
C PHE A 7 2.10 4.13 -1.59
N LEU A 8 2.99 4.32 -2.56
CA LEU A 8 4.00 3.32 -2.93
C LEU A 8 5.08 3.17 -1.84
N SER A 9 5.33 4.21 -1.05
CA SER A 9 6.34 4.23 0.02
C SER A 9 6.09 3.23 1.16
N LYS A 10 4.85 2.73 1.29
CA LYS A 10 4.45 1.81 2.36
C LYS A 10 4.77 0.37 1.96
N TYR A 11 3.76 -0.50 1.94
CA TYR A 11 3.92 -1.92 1.67
C TYR A 11 4.56 -2.21 0.32
N ILE A 12 4.30 -1.40 -0.71
CA ILE A 12 4.82 -1.64 -2.06
C ILE A 12 6.35 -1.49 -2.11
N GLY A 13 6.90 -0.38 -1.60
CA GLY A 13 8.34 -0.20 -1.47
C GLY A 13 8.95 -1.09 -0.39
N GLY A 14 8.34 -1.15 0.79
CA GLY A 14 8.62 -2.11 1.85
C GLY A 14 10.00 -2.04 2.52
N GLN A 15 10.91 -1.18 2.03
CA GLN A 15 12.31 -1.10 2.46
C GLN A 15 12.71 0.30 2.96
N THR A 16 11.74 1.20 3.14
CA THR A 16 11.91 2.57 3.70
C THR A 16 12.93 3.43 2.94
N ASP A 17 13.21 3.10 1.68
CA ASP A 17 14.25 3.72 0.86
C ASP A 17 13.70 4.52 -0.33
N VAL A 18 12.39 4.48 -0.54
CA VAL A 18 11.73 5.16 -1.65
C VAL A 18 10.40 5.78 -1.22
N ILE A 19 10.15 7.00 -1.71
CA ILE A 19 8.87 7.70 -1.55
C ILE A 19 8.21 7.85 -2.91
N GLY A 20 6.93 7.48 -3.01
CA GLY A 20 6.18 7.61 -4.25
C GLY A 20 4.67 7.40 -4.06
N GLY A 21 3.90 7.86 -5.04
CA GLY A 21 2.46 7.66 -5.11
C GLY A 21 2.07 7.07 -6.46
N CYS A 22 0.95 6.34 -6.48
CA CYS A 22 0.35 5.79 -7.70
C CYS A 22 -1.14 6.13 -7.73
N VAL A 23 -1.63 6.45 -8.91
CA VAL A 23 -3.07 6.56 -9.20
C VAL A 23 -3.38 5.61 -10.34
N THR A 24 -4.28 4.68 -10.12
CA THR A 24 -4.79 3.78 -11.16
C THR A 24 -6.24 4.12 -11.47
N THR A 25 -6.64 4.00 -12.74
CA THR A 25 -8.01 4.28 -13.17
C THR A 25 -8.50 3.16 -14.07
N ARG A 26 -9.81 2.89 -14.02
CA ARG A 26 -10.40 1.79 -14.78
C ARG A 26 -10.59 2.11 -16.27
N THR A 27 -10.75 3.38 -16.63
CA THR A 27 -11.13 3.81 -17.99
C THR A 27 -10.06 4.71 -18.59
N LEU A 28 -9.84 4.57 -19.90
CA LEU A 28 -8.82 5.32 -20.63
C LEU A 28 -9.00 6.85 -20.56
N ASP A 29 -10.23 7.35 -20.54
CA ASP A 29 -10.48 8.80 -20.50
C ASP A 29 -9.99 9.44 -19.20
N HIS A 30 -10.18 8.77 -18.07
CA HIS A 30 -9.62 9.21 -16.78
C HIS A 30 -8.08 9.14 -16.79
N TRP A 31 -7.50 8.09 -17.39
CA TRP A 31 -6.05 7.96 -17.51
C TRP A 31 -5.45 9.09 -18.34
N LYS A 32 -6.06 9.45 -19.49
CA LYS A 32 -5.60 10.56 -20.34
C LYS A 32 -5.60 11.89 -19.58
N ARG A 33 -6.66 12.16 -18.80
CA ARG A 33 -6.76 13.37 -17.97
C ARG A 33 -5.65 13.41 -16.91
N LEU A 34 -5.41 12.31 -16.20
CA LEU A 34 -4.33 12.21 -15.20
C LEU A 34 -2.95 12.34 -15.85
N LYS A 35 -2.76 11.76 -17.04
CA LYS A 35 -1.48 11.86 -17.77
C LYS A 35 -1.18 13.30 -18.18
N LEU A 36 -2.20 14.02 -18.65
CA LEU A 36 -2.09 15.44 -18.95
C LEU A 36 -1.71 16.23 -17.68
N GLN A 37 -2.39 15.97 -16.56
CA GLN A 37 -2.06 16.61 -15.28
C GLN A 37 -0.61 16.33 -14.87
N GLN A 38 -0.16 15.07 -14.92
CA GLN A 38 1.23 14.69 -14.62
C GLN A 38 2.24 15.45 -15.48
N LEU A 39 1.95 15.61 -16.78
CA LEU A 39 2.80 16.37 -17.71
C LEU A 39 2.83 17.86 -17.35
N THR A 40 1.68 18.45 -17.03
CA THR A 40 1.60 19.88 -16.70
C THR A 40 2.19 20.25 -15.34
N THR A 41 2.08 19.37 -14.34
CA THR A 41 2.60 19.63 -12.98
C THR A 41 4.04 19.14 -12.80
N GLY A 42 4.57 18.37 -13.74
CA GLY A 42 5.89 17.75 -13.63
C GLY A 42 5.98 16.68 -12.54
N SER A 43 4.85 16.15 -12.06
CA SER A 43 4.80 15.15 -10.97
C SER A 43 5.17 13.73 -11.45
N ALA A 44 6.29 13.61 -12.16
CA ALA A 44 6.84 12.35 -12.62
C ALA A 44 7.75 11.71 -11.55
N LEU A 45 7.71 10.39 -11.46
CA LEU A 45 8.61 9.64 -10.59
C LEU A 45 9.99 9.48 -11.26
N SER A 46 11.07 9.66 -10.49
CA SER A 46 12.42 9.37 -10.98
C SER A 46 12.56 7.91 -11.44
N PRO A 47 13.24 7.62 -12.56
CA PRO A 47 13.46 6.25 -13.02
C PRO A 47 14.22 5.39 -12.01
N PHE A 48 15.10 6.00 -11.21
CA PHE A 48 15.80 5.32 -10.11
C PHE A 48 14.80 4.84 -9.04
N TYR A 49 13.90 5.71 -8.59
CA TYR A 49 12.86 5.35 -7.62
C TYR A 49 11.88 4.32 -8.19
N ALA A 50 11.56 4.40 -9.49
CA ALA A 50 10.75 3.38 -10.15
C ALA A 50 11.41 1.98 -10.11
N ALA A 51 12.72 1.90 -10.30
CA ALA A 51 13.46 0.64 -10.21
C ALA A 51 13.49 0.06 -8.78
N LEU A 52 13.64 0.91 -7.75
CA LEU A 52 13.55 0.48 -6.34
C LEU A 52 12.16 -0.08 -6.01
N LEU A 53 11.09 0.58 -6.48
CA LEU A 53 9.73 0.07 -6.31
C LEU A 53 9.51 -1.26 -7.04
N ALA A 54 10.03 -1.40 -8.26
CA ALA A 54 9.97 -2.66 -9.01
C ALA A 54 10.70 -3.79 -8.29
N ARG A 55 11.80 -3.50 -7.58
CA ARG A 55 12.48 -4.47 -6.70
C ARG A 55 11.59 -4.87 -5.52
N GLY A 56 10.96 -3.90 -4.84
CA GLY A 56 10.07 -4.13 -3.69
C GLY A 56 8.82 -4.95 -4.03
N LEU A 57 8.27 -4.75 -5.24
CA LEU A 57 7.10 -5.48 -5.73
C LEU A 57 7.31 -7.00 -5.81
N LYS A 58 8.53 -7.46 -6.15
CA LYS A 58 8.83 -8.89 -6.29
C LYS A 58 8.64 -9.68 -5.00
N THR A 59 8.88 -9.06 -3.85
CA THR A 59 8.76 -9.69 -2.53
C THR A 59 7.48 -9.30 -1.79
N LEU A 60 6.63 -8.46 -2.40
CA LEU A 60 5.40 -7.97 -1.78
C LEU A 60 4.49 -9.09 -1.28
N PRO A 61 4.20 -10.16 -2.06
CA PRO A 61 3.29 -11.22 -1.60
C PRO A 61 3.80 -11.91 -0.33
N LEU A 62 5.10 -12.24 -0.31
CA LEU A 62 5.74 -12.90 0.85
C LEU A 62 5.74 -11.99 2.09
N ARG A 63 5.97 -10.68 1.89
CA ARG A 63 5.97 -9.71 2.99
C ARG A 63 4.57 -9.51 3.56
N VAL A 64 3.55 -9.37 2.71
CA VAL A 64 2.16 -9.18 3.16
C VAL A 64 1.68 -10.40 3.93
N ASP A 65 1.88 -11.61 3.40
CA ASP A 65 1.52 -12.86 4.08
C ASP A 65 2.17 -12.97 5.48
N LYS A 66 3.47 -12.63 5.56
CA LYS A 66 4.19 -12.68 6.83
C LYS A 66 3.72 -11.58 7.81
N ILE A 67 3.43 -10.39 7.31
CA ILE A 67 2.89 -9.28 8.11
C ILE A 67 1.53 -9.67 8.69
N CYS A 68 0.64 -10.25 7.89
CA CYS A 68 -0.68 -10.71 8.33
C CYS A 68 -0.55 -11.81 9.39
N THR A 69 0.28 -12.83 9.15
CA THR A 69 0.53 -13.91 10.12
C THR A 69 1.11 -13.39 11.44
N ASN A 70 2.04 -12.43 11.38
CA ASN A 70 2.64 -11.85 12.58
C ASN A 70 1.65 -10.95 13.32
N ALA A 71 0.86 -10.16 12.59
CA ALA A 71 -0.17 -9.29 13.17
C ALA A 71 -1.24 -10.11 13.91
N ASP A 72 -1.67 -11.23 13.34
CA ASP A 72 -2.63 -12.15 13.99
C ASP A 72 -2.07 -12.72 15.30
N ARG A 73 -0.81 -13.18 15.30
CA ARG A 73 -0.16 -13.66 16.54
C ARG A 73 -0.05 -12.58 17.62
N ILE A 74 0.29 -11.35 17.22
CA ILE A 74 0.37 -10.20 18.14
C ILE A 74 -1.03 -9.86 18.67
N ALA A 75 -2.05 -9.86 17.81
CA ALA A 75 -3.44 -9.65 18.21
C ALA A 75 -3.91 -10.68 19.24
N GLN A 76 -3.65 -11.97 19.00
CA GLN A 76 -3.99 -13.05 19.92
C GLN A 76 -3.23 -12.96 21.26
N PHE A 77 -1.96 -12.53 21.22
CA PHE A 77 -1.19 -12.29 22.44
C PHE A 77 -1.78 -11.14 23.26
N LEU A 78 -2.07 -10.00 22.62
CA LEU A 78 -2.62 -8.83 23.29
C LEU A 78 -4.02 -9.10 23.86
N ALA A 79 -4.85 -9.86 23.15
CA ALA A 79 -6.19 -10.24 23.61
C ALA A 79 -6.19 -11.08 24.92
N LYS A 80 -5.09 -11.78 25.22
CA LYS A 80 -4.96 -12.63 26.43
C LYS A 80 -4.39 -11.89 27.64
N GLY A 81 -3.74 -10.74 27.45
CA GLY A 81 -2.85 -10.15 28.47
C GLY A 81 -3.05 -8.68 28.81
N VAL A 82 -3.91 -7.93 28.11
CA VAL A 82 -4.10 -6.49 28.36
C VAL A 82 -5.57 -6.19 28.63
N THR A 83 -5.89 -5.88 29.89
CA THR A 83 -7.24 -5.56 30.40
C THR A 83 -7.72 -4.15 30.08
N GLU A 84 -7.01 -3.36 29.28
CA GLU A 84 -7.48 -2.01 28.94
C GLU A 84 -7.12 -1.56 27.51
N LYS A 85 -8.17 -1.03 26.87
CA LYS A 85 -8.25 -0.27 25.60
C LYS A 85 -8.50 -1.08 24.33
N SER A 86 -9.73 -0.91 23.87
CA SER A 86 -10.33 -1.33 22.60
C SER A 86 -9.36 -1.20 21.42
N TYR A 87 -8.85 -2.34 20.93
CA TYR A 87 -8.14 -2.37 19.67
C TYR A 87 -9.16 -2.60 18.55
N HIS A 88 -9.30 -1.67 17.62
CA HIS A 88 -10.14 -1.81 16.42
C HIS A 88 -9.53 -2.81 15.40
N LEU A 89 -9.26 -4.03 15.85
CA LEU A 89 -8.72 -5.11 15.00
C LEU A 89 -9.80 -5.71 14.09
N GLU A 90 -11.08 -5.55 14.45
CA GLU A 90 -12.21 -6.01 13.64
C GLU A 90 -12.27 -5.32 12.27
N GLN A 91 -11.80 -4.07 12.19
CA GLN A 91 -11.68 -3.33 10.92
C GLN A 91 -10.49 -3.80 10.07
N PHE A 92 -9.48 -4.46 10.65
CA PHE A 92 -8.33 -4.94 9.89
C PHE A 92 -8.63 -6.28 9.20
N LEU A 93 -9.41 -7.15 9.84
CA LEU A 93 -9.82 -8.44 9.28
C LEU A 93 -10.85 -8.29 8.14
N THR A 94 -11.77 -7.34 8.25
CA THR A 94 -12.76 -7.04 7.18
C THR A 94 -12.12 -6.52 5.88
N TRP A 95 -10.90 -5.98 5.92
CA TRP A 95 -10.16 -5.53 4.74
C TRP A 95 -9.37 -6.63 4.03
N MET A 96 -9.16 -7.79 4.67
CA MET A 96 -8.45 -8.92 4.06
C MET A 96 -9.38 -9.87 3.29
N GLU A 97 -10.69 -9.75 3.46
CA GLU A 97 -11.69 -10.57 2.74
C GLU A 97 -12.11 -9.99 1.37
N PHE A 98 -11.47 -8.89 0.92
CA PHE A 98 -11.71 -8.24 -0.38
C PHE A 98 -10.47 -8.21 -1.29
#